data_AF-A0A928V530-F1
#
_entry.id   AF-A0A928V530-F1
#
_cell.length_a   1.000
_cell.length_b   1.000
_cell.length_c   1.000
_cell.angle_alpha   90.00
_cell.angle_beta   90.00
_cell.angle_gamma   90.00
#
_symmetry.space_group_name_H-M   'P 1'
#
loop_
_entity.id
_entity.type
_entity.pdbx_description
1 polymer ?
#
loop_
_entity_poly.entity_id
_entity_poly.type
_entity_poly.pdbx_seq_one_letter_code
_entity_poly.pdbx_strand_id
1 'polypeptide(L)'
;MMVDETFDDDFLQDLSARLDGVIQWAAENAPVRRSTLSVDEFAEVREQFLRIASHLENPLEAEPEPEDGGAQYVNVSPAPWP
;
A
#
# COMPACT_ATOMS: atom_id res chain seq x y z
N MET A 1 -6.86 -3.75 24.50
CA MET A 1 -6.25 -3.17 23.28
C MET A 1 -7.09 -3.68 22.12
N MET A 2 -8.08 -2.91 21.67
CA MET A 2 -9.11 -3.29 20.68
C MET A 2 -9.50 -2.00 19.93
N VAL A 3 -8.54 -1.36 19.28
CA VAL A 3 -8.77 -0.05 18.62
C VAL A 3 -8.15 0.02 17.22
N ASP A 4 -7.45 -1.02 16.79
CA ASP A 4 -6.69 -1.02 15.53
C ASP A 4 -7.53 -1.54 14.36
N GLU A 5 -8.30 -2.62 14.57
CA GLU A 5 -9.04 -3.29 13.48
C GLU A 5 -10.09 -2.41 12.77
N THR A 6 -10.76 -1.49 13.47
CA THR A 6 -11.79 -0.65 12.84
C THR A 6 -11.22 0.49 12.00
N PHE A 7 -10.01 0.96 12.31
CA PHE A 7 -9.39 2.07 11.58
C PHE A 7 -8.94 1.65 10.19
N ASP A 8 -8.47 0.40 10.04
CA ASP A 8 -8.10 -0.17 8.74
C ASP A 8 -9.33 -0.36 7.84
N ASP A 9 -10.46 -0.82 8.38
CA ASP A 9 -11.69 -1.00 7.60
C ASP A 9 -12.27 0.33 7.08
N ASP A 10 -12.39 1.36 7.93
CA ASP A 10 -12.85 2.69 7.51
C ASP A 10 -11.91 3.32 6.47
N PHE A 11 -10.59 3.14 6.63
CA PHE A 11 -9.60 3.62 5.67
C PHE A 11 -9.71 2.89 4.32
N LEU A 12 -9.78 1.56 4.33
CA LEU A 12 -9.91 0.76 3.11
C LEU A 12 -11.22 1.04 2.38
N GLN A 13 -12.30 1.29 3.12
CA GLN A 13 -13.58 1.68 2.56
C GLN A 13 -13.51 3.04 1.85
N ASP A 14 -12.96 4.07 2.50
CA ASP A 14 -12.79 5.40 1.88
C ASP A 14 -11.85 5.34 0.68
N LEU A 15 -10.76 4.58 0.78
CA LEU A 15 -9.81 4.38 -0.31
C LEU A 15 -10.46 3.70 -1.52
N SER A 16 -11.26 2.65 -1.30
CA SER A 16 -12.03 1.97 -2.34
C SER A 16 -12.96 2.95 -3.05
N ALA A 17 -13.72 3.75 -2.31
CA ALA A 17 -14.66 4.71 -2.90
C ALA A 17 -13.95 5.77 -3.75
N ARG A 18 -12.79 6.26 -3.31
CA ARG A 18 -11.97 7.22 -4.09
C ARG A 18 -11.42 6.60 -5.37
N LEU A 19 -10.93 5.37 -5.29
CA LEU A 19 -10.41 4.65 -6.45
C LEU A 19 -11.50 4.42 -7.49
N ASP A 20 -12.70 4.01 -7.05
CA ASP A 20 -13.86 3.84 -7.93
C ASP A 20 -14.22 5.14 -8.67
N GLY A 21 -14.14 6.29 -7.99
CA GLY A 21 -14.32 7.61 -8.60
C GLY A 21 -13.29 7.95 -9.68
N VAL A 22 -12.01 7.58 -9.48
CA VAL A 22 -10.95 7.78 -10.47
C VAL A 22 -11.17 6.89 -11.70
N ILE A 23 -11.53 5.63 -11.49
CA ILE A 23 -11.80 4.67 -12.58
C ILE A 23 -12.96 5.17 -13.44
N GLN A 24 -14.05 5.62 -12.80
CA GLN A 24 -15.19 6.18 -13.52
C GLN A 24 -14.79 7.42 -14.33
N TRP A 25 -14.06 8.36 -13.71
CA TRP A 25 -13.59 9.56 -14.41
C TRP A 25 -12.71 9.21 -15.63
N ALA A 26 -11.83 8.22 -15.51
CA ALA A 26 -10.97 7.78 -16.60
C ALA A 26 -11.77 7.18 -17.77
N ALA A 27 -12.78 6.36 -17.47
CA ALA A 27 -13.67 5.79 -18.48
C ALA A 27 -14.47 6.87 -19.24
N GLU A 28 -14.94 7.91 -18.52
CA GLU A 28 -15.72 9.01 -19.10
C GLU A 28 -14.87 9.97 -19.95
N ASN A 29 -13.61 10.20 -19.57
CA ASN A 29 -12.74 11.23 -20.16
C ASN A 29 -11.67 10.70 -21.11
N ALA A 30 -11.72 9.40 -21.47
CA ALA A 30 -10.74 8.79 -22.35
C ALA A 30 -10.68 9.49 -23.73
N PRO A 31 -9.50 9.97 -24.17
CA PRO A 31 -9.36 10.78 -25.39
C PRO A 31 -9.57 9.98 -26.69
N VAL A 32 -9.44 8.65 -26.64
CA VAL A 32 -9.53 7.76 -27.80
C VAL A 32 -10.58 6.69 -27.53
N ARG A 33 -11.76 6.82 -28.16
CA ARG A 33 -12.87 5.86 -28.07
C ARG A 33 -12.62 4.51 -28.79
N ARG A 34 -11.36 4.21 -29.13
CA ARG A 34 -11.03 3.09 -30.03
C ARG A 34 -11.11 1.72 -29.33
N SER A 35 -11.17 1.74 -28.01
CA SER A 35 -11.62 0.68 -27.12
C SER A 35 -12.26 1.43 -25.96
N THR A 36 -13.57 1.26 -25.76
CA THR A 36 -14.26 1.81 -24.59
C THR A 36 -13.58 1.20 -23.37
N LEU A 37 -12.65 1.93 -22.74
CA LEU A 37 -12.13 1.63 -21.42
C LEU A 37 -13.35 1.46 -20.51
N SER A 38 -13.71 0.21 -20.22
CA SER A 38 -14.81 -0.10 -19.32
C SER A 38 -14.27 -0.12 -17.91
N VAL A 39 -15.12 0.18 -16.94
CA VAL A 39 -14.83 -0.01 -15.51
C VAL A 39 -14.36 -1.44 -15.24
N ASP A 40 -14.90 -2.43 -15.97
CA ASP A 40 -14.50 -3.84 -15.85
C ASP A 40 -13.03 -4.11 -16.20
N GLU A 41 -12.43 -3.32 -17.10
CA GLU A 41 -11.01 -3.49 -17.45
C GLU A 41 -10.08 -3.08 -16.30
N PHE A 42 -10.60 -2.36 -15.30
CA PHE A 42 -9.85 -1.97 -14.11
C PHE A 42 -10.03 -2.93 -12.94
N ALA A 43 -10.81 -4.01 -13.07
CA ALA A 43 -11.08 -4.94 -11.97
C ALA A 43 -9.79 -5.54 -11.35
N GLU A 44 -8.86 -5.99 -12.20
CA GLU A 44 -7.57 -6.54 -11.75
C GLU A 44 -6.72 -5.48 -11.04
N VAL A 45 -6.64 -4.28 -11.61
CA VAL A 45 -5.88 -3.16 -11.02
C VAL A 45 -6.46 -2.73 -9.67
N ARG A 46 -7.79 -2.69 -9.57
CA ARG A 46 -8.52 -2.36 -8.34
C ARG A 46 -8.24 -3.39 -7.24
N GLU A 47 -8.29 -4.67 -7.57
CA GLU A 47 -7.99 -5.75 -6.64
C GLU A 47 -6.54 -5.66 -6.14
N GLN A 48 -5.57 -5.51 -7.04
CA GLN A 48 -4.16 -5.38 -6.66
C GLN A 48 -3.91 -4.14 -5.79
N PHE A 49 -4.51 -3.00 -6.15
CA PHE A 49 -4.33 -1.77 -5.38
C PHE A 49 -4.84 -1.91 -3.93
N LEU A 50 -6.04 -2.48 -3.74
CA LEU A 50 -6.60 -2.71 -2.41
C LEU A 50 -5.82 -3.77 -1.63
N ARG A 51 -5.24 -4.76 -2.32
CA ARG A 51 -4.40 -5.79 -1.70
C ARG A 51 -3.08 -5.22 -1.17
N ILE A 52 -2.47 -4.28 -1.90
CA ILE A 52 -1.30 -3.54 -1.42
C ILE A 52 -1.67 -2.63 -0.24
N ALA A 53 -2.78 -1.90 -0.35
CA ALA A 53 -3.22 -0.97 0.69
C ALA A 53 -3.60 -1.65 2.02
N SER A 54 -4.15 -2.88 1.94
CA SER A 54 -4.46 -3.71 3.11
C SER A 54 -3.24 -4.41 3.70
N HIS A 55 -2.02 -4.12 3.20
CA HIS A 55 -0.77 -4.74 3.63
C HIS A 55 -0.75 -6.28 3.55
N LEU A 56 -1.72 -6.91 2.88
CA LEU A 56 -1.79 -8.37 2.67
C LEU A 56 -0.62 -8.90 1.82
N GLU A 57 0.02 -8.03 1.04
CA GLU A 57 1.19 -8.32 0.22
C GLU A 57 2.43 -7.55 0.62
N ASN A 58 2.41 -6.86 1.77
CA ASN A 58 3.59 -6.22 2.31
C ASN A 58 4.21 -7.17 3.35
N PRO A 59 5.11 -8.09 2.97
CA PRO A 59 6.25 -8.25 3.84
C PRO A 59 6.94 -6.90 3.76
N LEU A 60 6.65 -6.00 4.71
CA LEU A 60 7.76 -5.22 5.23
C LEU A 60 8.81 -6.30 5.49
N GLU A 61 9.83 -6.37 4.64
CA GLU A 61 10.97 -7.25 4.85
C GLU A 61 11.39 -6.93 6.26
N ALA A 62 10.95 -7.78 7.21
CA ALA A 62 11.37 -7.68 8.57
C ALA A 62 12.88 -7.84 8.42
N GLU A 63 13.62 -6.73 8.56
CA GLU A 63 15.07 -6.78 8.53
C GLU A 63 15.44 -7.96 9.42
N PRO A 64 16.17 -8.96 8.87
CA PRO A 64 16.37 -10.20 9.59
C PRO A 64 16.86 -9.87 10.99
N GLU A 65 16.38 -10.60 12.00
CA GLU A 65 16.83 -10.30 13.35
C GLU A 65 18.36 -10.41 13.40
N PRO A 66 19.03 -9.72 14.34
CA PRO A 66 20.49 -9.72 14.42
C PRO A 66 21.08 -11.14 14.39
N GLU A 67 20.37 -12.11 14.98
CA GLU A 67 20.72 -13.54 14.99
C GLU A 67 20.63 -14.25 13.62
N ASP A 68 19.82 -13.73 12.70
CA ASP A 68 19.66 -14.22 11.32
C ASP A 68 20.55 -13.47 10.30
N GLY A 69 21.46 -12.61 10.78
CA GLY A 69 22.42 -11.89 9.94
C GLY A 69 22.00 -10.48 9.52
N GLY A 70 21.00 -9.88 10.19
CA GLY A 70 20.62 -8.49 10.00
C GLY A 70 21.60 -7.47 10.58
N ALA A 71 21.24 -6.18 10.46
CA ALA A 71 22.12 -5.06 10.81
C ALA A 71 22.56 -5.11 12.29
N GLN A 72 23.88 -5.25 12.49
CA GLN A 72 24.49 -5.22 13.82
C GLN A 72 25.00 -3.81 14.12
N TYR A 73 24.40 -3.14 15.11
CA TYR A 73 24.89 -1.85 15.60
C TYR A 73 26.17 -2.07 16.42
N VAL A 74 27.31 -1.65 15.87
CA VAL A 74 28.54 -1.56 16.65
C VAL A 74 28.40 -0.37 17.60
N ASN A 75 28.42 -0.64 18.91
CA ASN A 75 28.51 0.42 19.92
C ASN A 75 29.87 1.10 19.81
N VAL A 76 29.96 2.09 18.93
CA VAL A 76 31.07 3.02 18.90
C VAL A 76 30.87 3.95 20.09
N SER A 77 31.55 3.63 21.20
CA SER A 77 31.71 4.61 22.27
C SER A 77 32.33 5.85 21.65
N PRO A 78 31.61 6.99 21.56
CA PRO A 78 32.18 8.19 20.97
C PRO A 78 33.39 8.57 21.82
N ALA A 79 34.51 8.93 21.17
CA ALA A 79 35.64 9.49 21.88
C ALA A 79 35.14 10.63 22.78
N PRO A 80 35.62 10.74 24.03
CA PRO A 80 35.17 11.80 24.93
C PRO A 80 35.41 13.16 24.26
N TRP A 81 34.42 14.05 24.37
CA TRP A 81 34.54 15.42 23.87
C TRP A 81 35.78 16.10 24.50
N PRO A 82 36.53 16.93 23.74
CA PRO A 82 37.70 17.64 24.23
C PRO A 82 37.37 18.59 25.39
#